data_AF-A0A074ZUC8-F1
#
_entry.id   AF-A0A074ZUC8-F1
#
_cell.length_a   1.000
_cell.length_b   1.000
_cell.length_c   1.000
_cell.angle_alpha   90.00
_cell.angle_beta   90.00
_cell.angle_gamma   90.00
#
_symmetry.space_group_name_H-M   'P 1'
#
loop_
_entity.id
_entity.type
_entity.pdbx_description
1 polymer ?
#
loop_
_entity_poly.entity_id
_entity_poly.type
_entity_poly.pdbx_seq_one_letter_code
_entity_poly.pdbx_strand_id
1 'polypeptide(L)' 'MARLWRAMKNTEPVLVMTRGLREPRASLTGNLVAFDRYWN' A
#
# COMPACT_ATOMS: atom_id res chain seq x y z
N MET A 1 -2.76 9.71 2.49
CA MET A 1 -2.91 10.04 1.05
C MET A 1 -1.69 10.76 0.46
N ALA A 2 -1.25 11.93 0.95
CA ALA A 2 -0.08 12.63 0.38
C ALA A 2 1.21 11.78 0.32
N ARG A 3 1.48 10.94 1.33
CA ARG A 3 2.63 10.02 1.35
C ARG A 3 2.53 8.91 0.31
N LEU A 4 1.33 8.35 0.10
CA LEU A 4 1.08 7.34 -0.94
C LEU A 4 1.22 7.95 -2.33
N TRP A 5 0.71 9.18 -2.51
CA TRP A 5 0.87 9.92 -3.75
C TRP A 5 2.35 10.18 -4.08
N ARG A 6 3.14 10.58 -3.08
CA ARG A 6 4.60 10.73 -3.25
C ARG A 6 5.26 9.40 -3.60
N ALA A 7 4.93 8.32 -2.90
CA ALA A 7 5.51 7.01 -3.17
C ALA A 7 5.20 6.53 -4.59
N MET A 8 3.95 6.70 -5.04
CA MET A 8 3.51 6.42 -6.41
C MET A 8 4.28 7.28 -7.43
N LYS A 9 4.35 8.61 -7.22
CA LYS A 9 5.04 9.53 -8.13
C LYS A 9 6.55 9.23 -8.24
N ASN A 10 7.17 8.85 -7.14
CA ASN A 10 8.61 8.59 -7.08
C ASN A 10 8.97 7.13 -7.38
N THR A 11 7.98 6.26 -7.65
CA THR A 11 8.18 4.80 -7.82
C THR A 11 8.91 4.18 -6.61
N GLU A 12 8.59 4.67 -5.41
CA GLU A 12 9.17 4.15 -4.17
C GLU A 12 8.41 2.88 -3.74
N PRO A 13 9.13 1.81 -3.31
CA PRO A 13 8.49 0.61 -2.83
C PRO A 13 7.74 0.88 -1.52
N VAL A 14 6.52 0.35 -1.43
CA VAL A 14 5.66 0.41 -0.25
C VAL A 14 5.49 -0.98 0.36
N LEU A 15 5.38 -1.02 1.69
CA LEU A 15 4.99 -2.21 2.43
C LEU A 15 3.48 -2.12 2.75
N VAL A 16 2.72 -3.11 2.31
CA VAL A 16 1.30 -3.27 2.60
C VAL A 16 1.10 -4.49 3.48
N MET A 17 0.41 -4.34 4.60
CA MET A 17 -0.04 -5.44 5.43
C MET A 17 -1.51 -5.73 5.15
N THR A 18 -1.81 -6.94 4.69
CA THR A 18 -3.19 -7.39 4.48
C THR A 18 -3.74 -7.95 5.79
N ARG A 19 -5.00 -7.61 6.09
CA ARG A 19 -5.71 -8.19 7.25
C ARG A 19 -6.36 -9.52 6.88
N GLY A 20 -6.15 -10.53 7.71
CA GLY A 20 -7.01 -11.71 7.81
C GLY A 20 -8.13 -11.49 8.82
N LEU A 21 -8.86 -12.56 9.16
CA LEU A 21 -10.04 -12.50 10.04
C LEU A 21 -9.71 -12.10 11.49
N ARG A 22 -8.52 -12.45 11.99
CA ARG A 22 -8.06 -12.12 13.35
C ARG A 22 -6.64 -11.56 13.39
N GLU A 23 -5.83 -11.86 12.37
CA GLU A 23 -4.40 -11.61 12.34
C GLU A 23 -3.97 -11.06 10.96
N PRO A 24 -2.83 -10.37 10.84
CA PRO A 24 -2.27 -10.03 9.53
C PRO A 24 -2.08 -11.30 8.67
N ARG A 25 -2.56 -11.27 7.42
CA ARG A 25 -2.50 -12.42 6.51
C ARG A 25 -1.19 -12.48 5.74
N ALA A 26 -0.72 -11.34 5.26
CA ALA A 26 0.48 -11.25 4.43
C ALA A 26 1.06 -9.83 4.44
N SER A 27 2.38 -9.76 4.28
CA SER A 27 3.12 -8.55 3.90
C SER A 27 3.40 -8.57 2.40
N LEU A 28 3.09 -7.47 1.72
CA LEU A 28 3.37 -7.26 0.30
C LEU A 28 4.32 -6.08 0.16
N THR A 29 5.38 -6.24 -0.62
CA THR A 29 6.29 -5.15 -0.95
C THR A 29 6.29 -4.94 -2.46
N GLY A 30 6.07 -3.71 -2.91
CA GLY A 30 6.05 -3.38 -4.33
C GLY A 30 5.83 -1.90 -4.58
N ASN A 31 5.84 -1.51 -5.85
CA ASN A 31 5.63 -0.11 -6.24
C ASN A 31 4.13 0.17 -6.37
N LEU A 32 3.69 1.31 -5.83
CA LEU A 32 2.29 1.72 -5.88
C LEU A 32 1.97 2.32 -7.27
N VAL A 33 0.95 1.78 -7.95
CA VAL A 33 0.53 2.25 -9.28
C VAL A 33 -0.69 3.18 -9.21
N ALA A 34 -1.63 2.87 -8.33
CA ALA A 34 -2.84 3.66 -8.07
C ALA A 34 -3.29 3.42 -6.63
N PHE A 35 -4.09 4.34 -6.09
CA PHE A 35 -4.81 4.15 -4.83
C PHE A 35 -6.02 5.09 -4.76
N ASP A 36 -6.97 4.79 -3.87
CA ASP A 36 -8.13 5.64 -3.64
C ASP A 36 -8.37 5.99 -2.16
N ARG A 37 -9.48 6.68 -1.88
CA ARG A 37 -9.85 7.09 -0.52
C ARG A 37 -10.20 5.93 0.41
N TYR A 38 -10.43 4.74 -0.14
CA TYR A 38 -10.78 3.52 0.57
C TYR A 38 -9.59 2.58 0.76
N TRP A 39 -8.38 3.01 0.39
CA TRP A 39 -7.15 2.21 0.48
C TRP A 39 -7.15 0.98 -0.42
N ASN A 40 -7.90 1.04 -1.53
CA ASN A 40 -7.65 0.15 -2.67
C ASN A 40 -6.32 0.51 -3.34
#